data_AF-A0A1S3NE58-F1
#
_entry.id   AF-A0A1S3NE58-F1
#
_cell.length_a   1.000
_cell.length_b   1.000
_cell.length_c   1.000
_cell.angle_alpha   90.00
_cell.angle_beta   90.00
_cell.angle_gamma   90.00
#
_symmetry.space_group_name_H-M   'P 1'
#
loop_
_entity.id
_entity.type
_entity.pdbx_description
1 polymer ?
#
loop_
_entity_poly.entity_id
_entity_poly.type
_entity_poly.pdbx_seq_one_letter_code
_entity_poly.pdbx_strand_id
1 'polypeptide(L)'
;MGMMTEYYHYIFTTLDLFALDVEAYRYSGVNMTGFRILNTENSQVASIIEKWSMERLQAPPKPDSGLLDGFMTTDAALMYDAVHVVAVAVQQSQQITVSSLQCNRHKPWRFGNRFMALIKEAHWDGLTGRITFNRTNGLRTDFDLDVISLKEDGLEKIGTWDPPSGLNMTDHQKGKTSNVTDSLANRSLVVSTILVEPYVMFKKSDKPLYGNDRFEGYCIDLLRELASILGFTYELRLVEDGRYGAQDETTGQWNGMVKELIDHVSLDLPHYSEMIYVNDSSLINEVVNS
;
A
#
# COMPACT_ATOMS: atom_id res chain seq x y z
N MET A 1 4.50 -10.76 19.00
CA MET A 1 3.99 -9.55 18.34
C MET A 1 3.86 -9.83 16.86
N GLY A 2 2.71 -9.54 16.25
CA GLY A 2 2.51 -9.65 14.80
C GLY A 2 2.89 -8.34 14.12
N MET A 3 3.57 -8.40 12.98
CA MET A 3 3.93 -7.23 12.16
C MET A 3 2.90 -6.94 11.05
N MET A 4 1.71 -7.54 11.15
CA MET A 4 0.59 -7.39 10.22
C MET A 4 -0.55 -6.74 11.00
N THR A 5 -0.44 -5.43 11.21
CA THR A 5 -1.43 -4.60 11.91
C THR A 5 -1.60 -3.28 11.16
N GLU A 6 -2.62 -2.50 11.52
CA GLU A 6 -2.93 -1.17 11.00
C GLU A 6 -1.82 -0.13 11.13
N TYR A 7 -0.83 -0.42 11.95
CA TYR A 7 0.33 0.44 12.21
C TYR A 7 1.44 0.30 11.18
N TYR A 8 1.37 -0.72 10.32
CA TYR A 8 2.39 -0.98 9.31
C TYR A 8 1.90 -0.65 7.91
N HIS A 9 2.77 0.03 7.14
CA HIS A 9 2.59 0.26 5.72
C HIS A 9 3.75 -0.37 4.94
N TYR A 10 3.44 -1.39 4.14
CA TYR A 10 4.38 -2.07 3.27
C TYR A 10 4.24 -1.60 1.82
N ILE A 11 5.37 -1.28 1.21
CA ILE A 11 5.47 -0.99 -0.23
C ILE A 11 6.19 -2.16 -0.90
N PHE A 12 5.52 -2.78 -1.86
CA PHE A 12 6.05 -3.89 -2.63
C PHE A 12 6.60 -3.39 -3.96
N THR A 13 7.86 -3.72 -4.23
CA THR A 13 8.53 -3.37 -5.49
C THR A 13 8.32 -4.40 -6.59
N THR A 14 7.78 -5.58 -6.25
CA THR A 14 7.42 -6.58 -7.24
C THR A 14 6.21 -6.14 -8.05
N LEU A 15 6.21 -6.45 -9.35
CA LEU A 15 5.06 -6.22 -10.23
C LEU A 15 3.99 -7.31 -10.07
N ASP A 16 4.30 -8.38 -9.33
CA ASP A 16 3.44 -9.56 -9.12
C ASP A 16 2.71 -9.56 -7.77
N LEU A 17 2.57 -8.40 -7.10
CA LEU A 17 1.80 -8.30 -5.85
C LEU A 17 0.36 -8.82 -6.03
N PHE A 18 -0.23 -8.61 -7.20
CA PHE A 18 -1.58 -9.07 -7.54
C PHE A 18 -1.75 -10.59 -7.55
N ALA A 19 -0.65 -11.35 -7.62
CA ALA A 19 -0.67 -12.81 -7.64
C ALA A 19 -0.40 -13.43 -6.27
N LEU A 20 -0.09 -12.64 -5.24
CA LEU A 20 0.10 -13.15 -3.88
C LEU A 20 -1.23 -13.46 -3.21
N ASP A 21 -1.27 -14.55 -2.42
CA ASP A 21 -2.41 -14.80 -1.54
C ASP A 21 -2.38 -13.84 -0.36
N VAL A 22 -3.25 -12.82 -0.42
CA VAL A 22 -3.39 -11.78 0.60
C VAL A 22 -4.63 -11.96 1.47
N GLU A 23 -5.39 -13.04 1.31
CA GLU A 23 -6.68 -13.25 2.01
C GLU A 23 -6.51 -13.18 3.53
N ALA A 24 -5.47 -13.82 4.07
CA ALA A 24 -5.17 -13.81 5.50
C ALA A 24 -4.86 -12.42 6.07
N TYR A 25 -4.51 -11.44 5.23
CA TYR A 25 -4.06 -10.11 5.67
C TYR A 25 -5.12 -9.01 5.50
N ARG A 26 -6.19 -9.25 4.73
CA ARG A 26 -7.25 -8.25 4.43
C ARG A 26 -7.88 -7.64 5.69
N TYR A 27 -8.05 -8.46 6.73
CA TYR A 27 -8.71 -8.05 7.98
C TYR A 27 -7.73 -7.63 9.08
N SER A 28 -6.42 -7.60 8.78
CA SER A 28 -5.40 -7.23 9.76
C SER A 28 -5.20 -5.72 9.89
N GLY A 29 -5.85 -4.92 9.04
CA GLY A 29 -5.71 -3.46 9.02
C GLY A 29 -4.43 -2.96 8.34
N VAL A 30 -3.48 -3.85 8.02
CA VAL A 30 -2.20 -3.50 7.39
C VAL A 30 -2.38 -2.83 6.02
N ASN A 31 -1.64 -1.76 5.77
CA ASN A 31 -1.60 -1.13 4.46
C ASN A 31 -0.54 -1.80 3.59
N MET A 32 -0.95 -2.34 2.44
CA MET A 32 -0.04 -2.92 1.44
C MET A 32 -0.25 -2.22 0.12
N THR A 33 0.78 -1.60 -0.42
CA THR A 33 0.75 -0.91 -1.71
C THR A 33 1.79 -1.52 -2.64
N GLY A 34 1.47 -1.64 -3.92
CA GLY A 34 2.42 -2.07 -4.92
C GLY A 34 2.02 -1.63 -6.31
N PHE A 35 2.68 -2.20 -7.31
CA PHE A 35 2.54 -1.82 -8.70
C PHE A 35 2.16 -3.02 -9.55
N ARG A 36 1.40 -2.80 -10.61
CA ARG A 36 1.04 -3.82 -11.60
C ARG A 36 1.21 -3.23 -13.00
N ILE A 37 1.91 -3.96 -13.87
CA ILE A 37 2.11 -3.56 -15.27
C ILE A 37 1.08 -4.18 -16.22
N LEU A 38 0.39 -5.25 -15.81
CA LEU A 38 -0.63 -5.89 -16.63
C LEU A 38 -1.87 -4.99 -16.72
N ASN A 39 -2.31 -4.70 -17.95
CA ASN A 39 -3.50 -3.90 -18.22
C ASN A 39 -4.77 -4.77 -18.13
N THR A 40 -5.16 -5.13 -16.91
CA THR A 40 -6.34 -6.00 -16.67
C THR A 40 -7.68 -5.32 -16.96
N GLU A 41 -7.70 -3.99 -17.11
CA GLU A 41 -8.91 -3.23 -17.47
C GLU A 41 -9.28 -3.42 -18.94
N ASN A 42 -8.31 -3.80 -19.79
CA ASN A 42 -8.57 -4.11 -21.18
C ASN A 42 -9.23 -5.50 -21.30
N SER A 43 -10.44 -5.54 -21.87
CA SER A 43 -11.23 -6.77 -22.03
C SER A 43 -10.54 -7.86 -22.86
N GLN A 44 -9.69 -7.48 -23.83
CA GLN A 44 -8.91 -8.44 -24.60
C GLN A 44 -7.83 -9.10 -23.74
N VAL A 45 -7.13 -8.30 -22.93
CA VAL A 45 -6.10 -8.77 -22.00
C VAL A 45 -6.72 -9.68 -20.94
N ALA A 46 -7.84 -9.27 -20.36
CA ALA A 46 -8.58 -10.08 -19.39
C ALA A 46 -8.97 -11.46 -19.96
N SER A 47 -9.46 -11.52 -21.20
CA SER A 47 -9.79 -12.80 -21.85
C SER A 47 -8.57 -13.69 -22.10
N ILE A 48 -7.41 -13.12 -22.41
CA ILE A 48 -6.16 -13.88 -22.59
C ILE A 48 -5.68 -14.44 -21.24
N ILE A 49 -5.73 -13.64 -20.18
CA ILE A 49 -5.36 -14.06 -18.82
C ILE A 49 -6.30 -15.17 -18.33
N GLU A 50 -7.60 -15.07 -18.61
CA GLU A 50 -8.58 -16.10 -18.26
C GLU A 50 -8.29 -17.42 -18.96
N LYS A 51 -8.02 -17.40 -20.28
CA LYS A 51 -7.65 -18.60 -21.04
C LYS A 51 -6.35 -19.23 -20.51
N TRP A 52 -5.35 -18.39 -20.22
CA TRP A 52 -4.10 -18.84 -19.62
C TRP A 52 -4.35 -19.53 -18.27
N SER A 53 -5.18 -18.94 -17.41
CA SER A 53 -5.54 -19.51 -16.12
C SER A 53 -6.19 -20.88 -16.27
N MET A 54 -7.16 -21.01 -17.18
CA MET A 54 -7.85 -22.28 -17.44
C MET A 54 -6.93 -23.40 -17.90
N GLU A 55 -5.93 -23.11 -18.75
CA GLU A 55 -4.92 -24.08 -19.16
C GLU A 55 -3.94 -24.37 -18.03
N ARG A 56 -3.58 -23.36 -17.24
CA ARG A 56 -2.59 -23.49 -16.18
C ARG A 56 -3.10 -24.31 -15.00
N LEU A 57 -4.37 -24.17 -14.66
CA LEU A 57 -5.04 -24.96 -13.62
C LEU A 57 -5.15 -26.46 -13.96
N GLN A 58 -4.92 -26.85 -15.22
CA GLN A 58 -4.81 -28.27 -15.60
C GLN A 58 -3.43 -28.86 -15.29
N ALA A 59 -2.43 -28.02 -15.06
CA ALA A 59 -1.10 -28.46 -14.66
C ALA A 59 -1.06 -28.77 -13.15
N PRO A 60 -0.16 -29.64 -12.68
CA PRO A 60 -0.01 -29.93 -11.25
C PRO A 60 0.29 -28.64 -10.46
N PRO A 61 -0.42 -28.38 -9.34
CA PRO A 61 -0.19 -27.20 -8.52
C PRO A 61 1.22 -27.20 -7.93
N LYS A 62 1.79 -26.01 -7.74
CA LYS A 62 3.07 -25.81 -7.03
C LYS A 62 2.79 -25.29 -5.61
N PRO A 63 2.67 -26.18 -4.60
CA PRO A 63 2.18 -25.81 -3.27
C PRO A 63 3.07 -24.80 -2.52
N ASP A 64 4.35 -24.69 -2.86
CA ASP A 64 5.32 -23.88 -2.09
C ASP A 64 5.55 -22.46 -2.62
N SER A 65 4.76 -21.98 -3.59
CA SER A 65 5.05 -20.69 -4.24
C SER A 65 4.49 -19.47 -3.49
N GLY A 66 3.49 -19.63 -2.63
CA GLY A 66 2.79 -18.50 -1.98
C GLY A 66 1.99 -17.61 -2.96
N LEU A 67 1.95 -18.00 -4.24
CA LEU A 67 1.18 -17.35 -5.30
C LEU A 67 -0.14 -18.10 -5.49
N LEU A 68 -1.18 -17.34 -5.82
CA LEU A 68 -2.46 -17.88 -6.23
C LEU A 68 -2.30 -18.71 -7.51
N ASP A 69 -2.93 -19.88 -7.55
CA ASP A 69 -2.82 -20.78 -8.70
C ASP A 69 -3.59 -20.23 -9.91
N GLY A 70 -3.08 -20.50 -11.12
CA GLY A 70 -3.68 -20.03 -12.37
C GLY A 70 -3.39 -18.56 -12.74
N PHE A 71 -2.74 -17.77 -11.90
CA PHE A 71 -2.41 -16.37 -12.24
C PHE A 71 -1.27 -16.30 -13.26
N MET A 72 -1.40 -15.40 -14.25
CA MET A 72 -0.32 -15.08 -15.16
C MET A 72 0.65 -14.11 -14.47
N THR A 73 1.91 -14.53 -14.27
CA THR A 73 2.96 -13.65 -13.74
C THR A 73 3.42 -12.65 -14.78
N THR A 74 4.05 -11.57 -14.33
CA THR A 74 4.62 -10.53 -15.17
C THR A 74 5.65 -11.09 -16.14
N ASP A 75 6.49 -12.03 -15.71
CA ASP A 75 7.46 -12.70 -16.58
C ASP A 75 6.80 -13.43 -17.75
N ALA A 76 5.69 -14.13 -17.50
CA ALA A 76 4.94 -14.83 -18.55
C ALA A 76 4.28 -13.83 -19.52
N ALA A 77 3.71 -12.74 -18.99
CA ALA A 77 3.12 -11.69 -19.81
C ALA A 77 4.17 -10.99 -20.69
N LEU A 78 5.35 -10.68 -20.14
CA LEU A 78 6.46 -10.09 -20.89
C LEU A 78 6.98 -11.02 -21.99
N MET A 79 7.04 -12.33 -21.74
CA MET A 79 7.42 -13.31 -22.76
C MET A 79 6.38 -13.39 -23.88
N TYR A 80 5.09 -13.40 -23.54
CA TYR A 80 4.00 -13.36 -24.51
C TYR A 80 4.10 -12.12 -25.41
N ASP A 81 4.31 -10.96 -24.81
CA ASP A 81 4.47 -9.69 -25.51
C ASP A 81 5.74 -9.67 -26.37
N ALA A 82 6.85 -10.21 -25.89
CA ALA A 82 8.11 -10.28 -26.63
C ALA A 82 7.97 -11.07 -27.95
N VAL A 83 7.21 -12.18 -27.94
CA VAL A 83 6.93 -12.95 -29.15
C VAL A 83 6.15 -12.11 -30.18
N HIS A 84 5.17 -11.33 -29.73
CA HIS A 84 4.37 -10.47 -30.61
C HIS A 84 5.20 -9.32 -31.20
N VAL A 85 6.05 -8.68 -30.39
CA VAL A 85 6.99 -7.65 -30.87
C VAL A 85 7.89 -8.20 -31.98
N VAL A 86 8.46 -9.40 -31.78
CA VAL A 86 9.29 -10.05 -32.80
C VAL A 86 8.46 -10.41 -34.03
N ALA A 87 7.22 -10.89 -33.87
CA ALA A 87 6.32 -11.19 -34.98
C ALA A 87 6.02 -9.96 -35.84
N VAL A 88 5.78 -8.79 -35.22
CA VAL A 88 5.61 -7.51 -35.92
C VAL A 88 6.86 -7.16 -36.73
N ALA A 89 8.06 -7.30 -36.14
CA ALA A 89 9.31 -7.06 -36.84
C ALA A 89 9.54 -8.02 -38.03
N VAL A 90 9.12 -9.29 -37.91
CA VAL A 90 9.17 -10.26 -39.01
C VAL A 90 8.21 -9.87 -40.13
N GLN A 91 6.98 -9.48 -39.81
CA GLN A 91 5.98 -9.07 -40.80
C GLN A 91 6.41 -7.83 -41.60
N GLN A 92 7.11 -6.89 -40.96
CA GLN A 92 7.65 -5.70 -41.63
C GLN A 92 8.90 -6.00 -42.48
N SER A 93 9.51 -7.18 -42.31
CA SER A 93 10.68 -7.58 -43.09
C SER A 93 10.27 -8.18 -44.42
N GLN A 94 10.59 -7.50 -45.54
CA GLN A 94 10.19 -7.97 -46.86
C GLN A 94 10.97 -9.20 -47.36
N GLN A 95 12.20 -9.45 -46.87
CA GLN A 95 13.02 -10.62 -47.23
C GLN A 95 14.07 -10.90 -46.14
N ILE A 96 13.78 -11.85 -45.25
CA ILE A 96 14.76 -12.36 -44.27
C ILE A 96 14.94 -13.86 -44.49
N THR A 97 16.18 -14.34 -44.41
CA THR A 97 16.47 -15.77 -44.43
C THR A 97 17.28 -16.16 -43.20
N VAL A 98 16.89 -17.28 -42.60
CA VAL A 98 17.60 -17.86 -41.47
C VAL A 98 18.91 -18.47 -41.96
N SER A 99 19.97 -18.36 -41.18
CA SER A 99 21.27 -18.97 -41.48
C SER A 99 21.83 -19.62 -40.23
N SER A 100 22.33 -20.85 -40.35
CA SER A 100 23.09 -21.48 -39.27
C SER A 100 24.42 -20.77 -39.08
N LEU A 101 24.74 -20.38 -37.84
CA LEU A 101 25.97 -19.68 -37.49
C LEU A 101 26.82 -20.54 -36.56
N GLN A 102 28.13 -20.28 -36.56
CA GLN A 102 29.09 -20.93 -35.67
C GLN A 102 29.80 -19.88 -34.82
N CYS A 103 29.80 -20.05 -33.49
CA CYS A 103 30.37 -19.07 -32.55
C CYS A 103 31.87 -18.82 -32.78
N ASN A 104 32.61 -19.82 -33.24
CA ASN A 104 34.06 -19.73 -33.49
C ASN A 104 34.45 -18.91 -34.74
N ARG A 105 33.52 -18.67 -35.67
CA ARG A 105 33.82 -17.98 -36.94
C ARG A 105 33.59 -16.47 -36.90
N HIS A 106 33.06 -15.93 -35.80
CA HIS A 106 32.75 -14.51 -35.59
C HIS A 106 32.00 -13.84 -36.77
N LYS A 107 31.28 -14.63 -37.59
CA LYS A 107 30.55 -14.12 -38.75
C LYS A 107 29.11 -13.84 -38.35
N PRO A 108 28.68 -12.56 -38.29
CA PRO A 108 27.32 -12.23 -37.87
C PRO A 108 26.29 -12.61 -38.93
N TRP A 109 25.04 -12.74 -38.50
CA TRP A 109 23.92 -12.91 -39.42
C TRP A 109 23.77 -11.68 -40.31
N ARG A 110 23.73 -11.87 -41.63
CA ARG A 110 23.64 -10.79 -42.63
C ARG A 110 22.53 -9.78 -42.33
N PHE A 111 21.37 -10.27 -41.88
CA PHE A 111 20.20 -9.42 -41.62
C PHE A 111 20.10 -8.94 -40.17
N GLY A 112 21.02 -9.34 -39.28
CA GLY A 112 20.93 -9.08 -37.84
C GLY A 112 20.75 -7.60 -37.48
N ASN A 113 21.57 -6.71 -38.04
CA ASN A 113 21.48 -5.27 -37.74
C ASN A 113 20.16 -4.66 -38.23
N ARG A 114 19.70 -5.03 -39.44
CA ARG A 114 18.43 -4.54 -40.00
C ARG A 114 17.24 -5.08 -39.19
N PHE A 115 17.28 -6.36 -38.82
CA PHE A 115 16.22 -6.97 -38.03
C PHE A 115 16.14 -6.39 -36.62
N MET A 116 17.30 -6.15 -35.99
CA MET A 116 17.37 -5.47 -34.69
C MET A 116 16.79 -4.06 -34.75
N ALA A 117 17.01 -3.32 -35.84
CA ALA A 117 16.37 -2.02 -36.06
C ALA A 117 14.84 -2.15 -36.16
N LEU A 118 14.33 -3.15 -36.87
CA LEU A 118 12.88 -3.42 -36.96
C LEU A 118 12.26 -3.77 -35.60
N ILE A 119 12.97 -4.55 -34.75
CA ILE A 119 12.51 -4.83 -33.38
C ILE A 119 12.44 -3.54 -32.56
N LYS A 120 13.47 -2.68 -32.63
CA LYS A 120 13.49 -1.40 -31.91
C LYS A 120 12.44 -0.40 -32.41
N GLU A 121 11.98 -0.53 -33.65
CA GLU A 121 10.94 0.30 -34.27
C GLU A 121 9.55 -0.33 -34.18
N ALA A 122 9.43 -1.56 -33.66
CA ALA A 122 8.16 -2.24 -33.50
C ALA A 122 7.31 -1.54 -32.43
N HIS A 123 6.02 -1.42 -32.72
CA HIS A 123 5.00 -0.91 -31.83
C HIS A 123 3.95 -2.00 -31.64
N TRP A 124 3.61 -2.29 -30.39
CA TRP A 124 2.62 -3.30 -30.03
C TRP A 124 1.89 -2.91 -28.76
N ASP A 125 0.57 -3.10 -28.74
CA ASP A 125 -0.24 -2.96 -27.53
C ASP A 125 -0.52 -4.35 -26.99
N GLY A 126 0.25 -4.75 -25.98
CA GLY A 126 0.27 -6.09 -25.41
C GLY A 126 -0.45 -6.23 -24.08
N LEU A 127 -0.19 -7.34 -23.39
CA LEU A 127 -0.72 -7.61 -22.05
C LEU A 127 -0.20 -6.59 -21.03
N THR A 128 1.04 -6.13 -21.21
CA THR A 128 1.70 -5.13 -20.36
C THR A 128 1.50 -3.70 -20.85
N GLY A 129 0.45 -3.45 -21.65
CA GLY A 129 0.15 -2.13 -22.21
C GLY A 129 0.98 -1.81 -23.45
N ARG A 130 1.22 -0.52 -23.67
CA ARG A 130 1.92 -0.02 -24.86
C ARG A 130 3.42 -0.38 -24.79
N ILE A 131 3.93 -0.99 -25.85
CA ILE A 131 5.34 -1.40 -25.95
C ILE A 131 6.03 -0.57 -27.02
N THR A 132 6.96 0.26 -26.56
CA THR A 132 7.90 1.00 -27.41
C THR A 132 9.31 0.88 -26.85
N PHE A 133 10.30 0.93 -27.73
CA PHE A 133 11.70 0.88 -27.34
C PHE A 133 12.40 2.17 -27.70
N ASN A 134 13.31 2.61 -26.83
CA ASN A 134 14.19 3.70 -27.18
C ASN A 134 15.13 3.24 -28.31
N ARG A 135 15.11 3.99 -29.42
CA ARG A 135 15.82 3.66 -30.65
C ARG A 135 17.35 3.53 -30.47
N THR A 136 17.92 4.23 -29.48
CA THR A 136 19.37 4.23 -29.22
C THR A 136 19.80 2.96 -28.47
N ASN A 137 19.26 2.75 -27.26
CA ASN A 137 19.69 1.67 -26.36
C ASN A 137 18.83 0.38 -26.47
N GLY A 138 17.64 0.44 -27.08
CA GLY A 138 16.72 -0.69 -27.20
C GLY A 138 15.97 -1.04 -25.91
N LEU A 139 15.95 -0.13 -24.93
CA LEU A 139 15.26 -0.33 -23.66
C LEU A 139 13.83 0.20 -23.72
N ARG A 140 12.91 -0.49 -23.06
CA ARG A 140 11.55 0.00 -22.81
C ARG A 140 11.60 0.99 -21.66
N THR A 141 11.44 2.27 -21.96
CA THR A 141 11.45 3.37 -20.97
C THR A 141 10.11 4.08 -20.84
N ASP A 142 9.17 3.77 -21.73
CA ASP A 142 7.82 4.31 -21.76
C ASP A 142 6.86 3.14 -21.46
N PHE A 143 6.22 3.19 -20.29
CA PHE A 143 5.32 2.17 -19.79
C PHE A 143 4.42 2.76 -18.71
N ASP A 144 3.20 2.24 -18.62
CA ASP A 144 2.23 2.62 -17.62
C ASP A 144 2.21 1.56 -16.49
N LEU A 145 2.05 2.02 -15.25
CA LEU A 145 1.85 1.16 -14.09
C LEU A 145 0.52 1.49 -13.43
N ASP A 146 -0.23 0.47 -13.05
CA ASP A 146 -1.31 0.60 -12.08
C ASP A 146 -0.72 0.61 -10.67
N VAL A 147 -1.16 1.56 -9.85
CA VAL A 147 -0.90 1.55 -8.40
C VAL A 147 -2.04 0.79 -7.75
N ILE A 148 -1.70 -0.30 -7.04
CA ILE A 148 -2.67 -1.16 -6.37
C ILE A 148 -2.46 -1.14 -4.86
N SER A 149 -3.54 -1.23 -4.09
CA SER A 149 -3.50 -1.28 -2.63
C SER A 149 -4.46 -2.35 -2.10
N LEU A 150 -4.08 -2.98 -0.99
CA LEU A 150 -4.96 -3.87 -0.25
C LEU A 150 -6.07 -3.06 0.42
N LYS A 151 -7.31 -3.51 0.22
CA LYS A 151 -8.55 -3.09 0.89
C LYS A 151 -9.22 -4.33 1.49
N GLU A 152 -10.30 -4.14 2.23
CA GLU A 152 -11.07 -5.24 2.83
C GLU A 152 -11.61 -6.21 1.75
N ASP A 153 -12.00 -5.67 0.59
CA ASP A 153 -12.53 -6.46 -0.55
C ASP A 153 -11.41 -7.16 -1.36
N GLY A 154 -10.16 -6.75 -1.21
CA GLY A 154 -9.00 -7.31 -1.91
C GLY A 154 -8.03 -6.27 -2.44
N LEU A 155 -7.20 -6.65 -3.41
CA LEU A 155 -6.29 -5.71 -4.08
C LEU A 155 -7.05 -4.92 -5.14
N GLU A 156 -7.06 -3.60 -4.97
CA GLU A 156 -7.76 -2.66 -5.85
C GLU A 156 -6.81 -1.64 -6.45
N LYS A 157 -7.10 -1.17 -7.66
CA LYS A 157 -6.37 -0.08 -8.30
C LYS A 157 -6.79 1.25 -7.70
N ILE A 158 -5.80 2.01 -7.22
CA ILE A 158 -6.00 3.32 -6.58
C ILE A 158 -5.38 4.48 -7.37
N GLY A 159 -4.64 4.17 -8.44
CA GLY A 159 -4.07 5.17 -9.34
C GLY A 159 -3.33 4.56 -10.51
N THR A 160 -2.75 5.44 -11.33
CA THR A 160 -1.85 5.13 -12.43
C THR A 160 -0.55 5.90 -12.26
N TRP A 161 0.53 5.37 -12.81
CA TRP A 161 1.82 6.04 -12.87
C TRP A 161 2.44 5.86 -14.24
N ASP A 162 2.95 6.94 -14.80
CA ASP A 162 3.70 6.94 -16.05
C ASP A 162 4.90 7.89 -15.97
N PRO A 163 6.01 7.62 -16.70
CA PRO A 163 7.20 8.46 -16.65
C PRO A 163 6.97 9.96 -16.93
N PRO A 164 6.13 10.37 -17.90
CA PRO A 164 5.93 11.79 -18.18
C PRO A 164 5.01 12.51 -17.18
N SER A 165 3.96 11.85 -16.68
CA SER A 165 2.93 12.48 -15.83
C SER A 165 3.14 12.22 -14.33
N GLY A 166 3.95 11.23 -13.97
CA GLY A 166 4.16 10.81 -12.60
C GLY A 166 2.95 10.07 -12.03
N LEU A 167 2.73 10.18 -10.72
CA LEU A 167 1.62 9.51 -10.02
C LEU A 167 0.31 10.27 -10.23
N ASN A 168 -0.70 9.59 -10.75
CA ASN A 168 -2.06 10.06 -10.87
C ASN A 168 -3.00 9.15 -10.07
N MET A 169 -3.42 9.61 -8.89
CA MET A 169 -4.34 8.86 -8.04
C MET A 169 -5.76 9.03 -8.56
N THR A 170 -6.39 7.92 -8.95
CA THR A 170 -7.80 7.87 -9.36
C THR A 170 -8.73 7.89 -8.17
N ASP A 171 -8.18 7.69 -6.96
CA ASP A 171 -8.97 7.79 -5.75
C ASP A 171 -9.62 9.17 -5.71
N HIS A 172 -10.95 9.17 -5.75
CA HIS A 172 -11.79 10.26 -5.29
C HIS A 172 -11.61 10.45 -3.78
N GLN A 173 -10.36 10.57 -3.32
CA GLN A 173 -9.95 11.47 -2.26
C GLN A 173 -10.06 12.90 -2.79
N LYS A 174 -11.22 13.24 -3.40
CA LYS A 174 -11.90 14.47 -2.99
C LYS A 174 -11.85 14.35 -1.49
N GLY A 175 -11.01 15.19 -0.88
CA GLY A 175 -10.63 15.01 0.50
C GLY A 175 -11.85 14.55 1.25
N LYS A 176 -11.72 13.45 1.97
CA LYS A 176 -12.38 13.43 3.25
C LYS A 176 -11.76 14.61 4.05
N THR A 177 -12.16 15.83 3.70
CA THR A 177 -12.87 16.71 4.62
C THR A 177 -14.15 15.98 5.01
N SER A 178 -14.05 14.74 5.50
CA SER A 178 -14.89 14.34 6.59
C SER A 178 -14.56 15.39 7.63
N ASN A 179 -15.50 16.29 7.87
CA ASN A 179 -15.64 16.89 9.19
C ASN A 179 -15.18 15.82 10.18
N VAL A 180 -14.20 16.10 11.05
CA VAL A 180 -13.53 15.10 11.91
C VAL A 180 -14.51 14.06 12.49
N THR A 181 -15.74 14.50 12.77
CA THR A 181 -16.96 13.73 13.04
C THR A 181 -17.20 12.49 12.14
N ASP A 182 -17.17 12.60 10.81
CA ASP A 182 -17.47 11.48 9.89
C ASP A 182 -16.32 10.46 9.78
N SER A 183 -15.10 10.83 10.18
CA SER A 183 -13.93 9.93 10.15
C SER A 183 -13.81 9.07 11.41
N LEU A 184 -14.36 9.56 12.53
CA LEU A 184 -14.29 8.93 13.84
C LEU A 184 -15.59 8.19 14.21
N ALA A 185 -16.70 8.50 13.53
CA ALA A 185 -17.98 7.84 13.75
C ALA A 185 -17.84 6.31 13.63
N ASN A 186 -18.30 5.59 14.65
CA ASN A 186 -18.26 4.12 14.77
C ASN A 186 -16.85 3.49 14.84
N ARG A 187 -15.80 4.25 15.14
CA ARG A 187 -14.48 3.68 15.47
C ARG A 187 -14.32 3.51 16.98
N SER A 188 -13.53 2.52 17.39
CA SER A 188 -13.12 2.32 18.80
C SER A 188 -11.67 2.75 18.96
N LEU A 189 -11.43 3.76 19.79
CA LEU A 189 -10.10 4.35 20.00
C LEU A 189 -9.47 3.84 21.29
N VAL A 190 -8.20 3.43 21.26
CA VAL A 190 -7.43 3.15 22.47
C VAL A 190 -6.78 4.44 22.95
N VAL A 191 -7.16 4.87 24.15
CA VAL A 191 -6.68 6.12 24.77
C VAL A 191 -5.74 5.77 25.91
N SER A 192 -4.45 6.05 25.71
CA SER A 192 -3.45 5.92 26.77
C SER A 192 -3.52 7.13 27.70
N THR A 193 -3.40 6.86 29.00
CA THR A 193 -3.47 7.88 30.03
C THR A 193 -2.62 7.54 31.25
N ILE A 194 -2.49 8.48 32.16
CA ILE A 194 -1.70 8.38 33.39
C ILE A 194 -2.52 8.90 34.58
N LEU A 195 -2.38 8.26 35.74
CA LEU A 195 -3.10 8.65 36.96
C LEU A 195 -2.51 9.93 37.54
N VAL A 196 -3.28 11.02 37.48
CA VAL A 196 -2.91 12.33 38.03
C VAL A 196 -4.18 13.00 38.53
N GLU A 197 -4.26 13.28 39.82
CA GLU A 197 -5.37 14.05 40.37
C GLU A 197 -5.25 15.53 39.95
N PRO A 198 -6.36 16.23 39.62
CA PRO A 198 -7.75 15.78 39.52
C PRO A 198 -8.19 15.33 38.11
N TYR A 199 -7.23 15.04 37.24
CA TYR A 199 -7.41 14.84 35.81
C TYR A 199 -7.87 13.44 35.44
N VAL A 200 -7.21 12.42 35.99
CA VAL A 200 -7.54 11.00 35.83
C VAL A 200 -7.25 10.28 37.14
N MET A 201 -8.30 9.70 37.71
CA MET A 201 -8.31 9.08 39.04
C MET A 201 -9.12 7.80 38.99
N PHE A 202 -8.86 6.89 39.93
CA PHE A 202 -9.76 5.77 40.13
C PHE A 202 -11.04 6.23 40.81
N LYS A 203 -12.18 5.86 40.22
CA LYS A 203 -13.49 6.16 40.75
C LYS A 203 -13.77 5.38 42.02
N LYS A 204 -14.12 6.09 43.10
CA LYS A 204 -14.56 5.44 44.35
C LYS A 204 -16.02 5.02 44.22
N SER A 205 -16.28 3.72 44.29
CA SER A 205 -17.64 3.17 44.26
C SER A 205 -17.75 1.91 45.10
N ASP A 206 -18.88 1.74 45.76
CA ASP A 206 -19.24 0.51 46.47
C ASP A 206 -19.68 -0.61 45.51
N LYS A 207 -19.86 -0.28 44.22
CA LYS A 207 -20.21 -1.24 43.16
C LYS A 207 -18.95 -1.60 42.36
N PRO A 208 -18.83 -2.85 41.89
CA PRO A 208 -17.73 -3.23 41.00
C PRO A 208 -17.86 -2.47 39.68
N LEU A 209 -16.80 -1.76 39.29
CA LEU A 209 -16.69 -1.00 38.05
C LEU A 209 -15.80 -1.76 37.06
N TYR A 210 -16.13 -1.71 35.76
CA TYR A 210 -15.42 -2.43 34.70
C TYR A 210 -15.07 -1.49 33.54
N GLY A 211 -14.00 -1.81 32.81
CA GLY A 211 -13.59 -1.02 31.64
C GLY A 211 -13.28 0.45 32.00
N ASN A 212 -13.88 1.36 31.23
CA ASN A 212 -13.68 2.81 31.36
C ASN A 212 -14.31 3.39 32.64
N ASP A 213 -15.37 2.78 33.16
CA ASP A 213 -16.12 3.30 34.32
C ASP A 213 -15.30 3.30 35.61
N ARG A 214 -14.14 2.63 35.61
CA ARG A 214 -13.18 2.60 36.71
C ARG A 214 -12.47 3.94 36.90
N PHE A 215 -12.49 4.81 35.90
CA PHE A 215 -11.79 6.09 35.92
C PHE A 215 -12.75 7.27 36.02
N GLU A 216 -12.34 8.32 36.73
CA GLU A 216 -13.03 9.61 36.82
C GLU A 216 -12.02 10.76 36.82
N GLY A 217 -12.48 11.98 36.58
CA GLY A 217 -11.64 13.18 36.56
C GLY A 217 -11.89 14.04 35.34
N TYR A 218 -11.27 15.22 35.32
CA TYR A 218 -11.50 16.22 34.30
C TYR A 218 -11.29 15.71 32.86
N CYS A 219 -10.21 14.96 32.62
CA CYS A 219 -9.89 14.45 31.29
C CYS A 219 -10.85 13.35 30.85
N ILE A 220 -11.39 12.58 31.80
CA ILE A 220 -12.37 11.53 31.53
C ILE A 220 -13.71 12.12 31.12
N ASP A 221 -14.13 13.19 31.80
CA ASP A 221 -15.37 13.90 31.46
C ASP A 221 -15.24 14.60 30.10
N LEU A 222 -14.10 15.26 29.84
CA LEU A 222 -13.81 15.87 28.54
C LEU A 222 -13.82 14.82 27.40
N LEU A 223 -13.16 13.68 27.60
CA LEU A 223 -13.12 12.60 26.61
C LEU A 223 -14.52 12.03 26.34
N ARG A 224 -15.37 11.93 27.36
CA ARG A 224 -16.77 11.50 27.20
C ARG A 224 -17.56 12.48 26.35
N GLU A 225 -17.42 13.79 26.57
CA GLU A 225 -18.07 14.81 25.74
C GLU A 225 -17.55 14.79 24.30
N LEU A 226 -16.23 14.67 24.11
CA LEU A 226 -15.63 14.54 22.77
C LEU A 226 -16.14 13.30 22.04
N ALA A 227 -16.21 12.15 22.72
CA ALA A 227 -16.77 10.92 22.18
C ALA A 227 -18.24 11.08 21.78
N SER A 228 -19.03 11.78 22.59
CA SER A 228 -20.44 12.06 22.28
C SER A 228 -20.62 13.00 21.09
N ILE A 229 -19.77 14.03 20.96
CA ILE A 229 -19.84 15.01 19.87
C ILE A 229 -19.36 14.40 18.55
N LEU A 230 -18.27 13.63 18.60
CA LEU A 230 -17.59 13.09 17.43
C LEU A 230 -18.06 11.66 17.05
N GLY A 231 -18.83 11.00 17.91
CA GLY A 231 -19.46 9.71 17.62
C GLY A 231 -18.52 8.50 17.65
N PHE A 232 -17.39 8.58 18.35
CA PHE A 232 -16.47 7.44 18.54
C PHE A 232 -16.71 6.74 19.88
N THR A 233 -16.31 5.47 19.93
CA THR A 233 -16.17 4.70 21.18
C THR A 233 -14.70 4.66 21.59
N TYR A 234 -14.39 4.42 22.85
CA TYR A 234 -13.00 4.37 23.31
C TYR A 234 -12.77 3.34 24.41
N GLU A 235 -11.52 2.93 24.59
CA GLU A 235 -11.02 2.10 25.69
C GLU A 235 -9.87 2.84 26.38
N LEU A 236 -9.98 3.04 27.69
CA LEU A 236 -8.92 3.65 28.50
C LEU A 236 -7.88 2.62 28.91
N ARG A 237 -6.61 2.95 28.66
CA ARG A 237 -5.45 2.18 29.13
C ARG A 237 -4.48 3.07 29.89
N LEU A 238 -3.87 2.52 30.92
CA LEU A 238 -2.77 3.19 31.61
C LEU A 238 -1.48 2.90 30.87
N VAL A 239 -0.68 3.94 30.63
CA VAL A 239 0.67 3.82 30.07
C VAL A 239 1.49 2.83 30.89
N GLU A 240 2.16 1.88 30.23
CA GLU A 240 2.78 0.74 30.91
C GLU A 240 3.90 1.15 31.87
N ASP A 241 4.69 2.15 31.50
CA ASP A 241 5.85 2.61 32.26
C ASP A 241 5.55 3.76 33.24
N GLY A 242 4.30 4.25 33.27
CA GLY A 242 3.87 5.36 34.12
C GLY A 242 4.50 6.71 33.78
N ARG A 243 4.98 6.93 32.54
CA ARG A 243 5.67 8.17 32.14
C ARG A 243 4.90 8.92 31.05
N TYR A 244 5.08 10.24 31.03
CA TYR A 244 4.57 11.08 29.93
C TYR A 244 5.32 10.81 28.64
N GLY A 245 6.64 10.90 28.70
CA GLY A 245 7.54 10.63 27.59
C GLY A 245 8.79 11.48 27.67
N ALA A 246 9.94 10.82 27.55
CA ALA A 246 11.25 11.43 27.52
C ALA A 246 12.09 10.70 26.48
N GLN A 247 12.84 11.45 25.71
CA GLN A 247 13.80 10.89 24.76
C GLN A 247 15.06 10.46 25.50
N ASP A 248 15.50 9.24 25.26
CA ASP A 248 16.82 8.77 25.67
C ASP A 248 17.88 9.40 24.75
N GLU A 249 18.77 10.21 25.31
CA GLU A 249 19.81 10.93 24.57
C GLU A 249 20.83 10.00 23.88
N THR A 250 20.96 8.76 24.36
CA THR A 250 21.93 7.79 23.82
C THR A 250 21.35 6.94 22.69
N THR A 251 20.08 6.55 22.80
CA THR A 251 19.42 5.69 21.80
C THR A 251 18.50 6.45 20.85
N GLY A 252 18.16 7.70 21.19
CA GLY A 252 17.20 8.53 20.45
C GLY A 252 15.75 8.09 20.58
N GLN A 253 15.45 7.04 21.37
CA GLN A 253 14.09 6.50 21.52
C GLN A 253 13.30 7.26 22.59
N TRP A 254 12.01 7.45 22.33
CA TRP A 254 11.06 7.98 23.31
C TRP A 254 10.54 6.85 24.22
N ASN A 255 10.10 7.21 25.42
CA ASN A 255 9.33 6.34 26.33
C ASN A 255 7.95 6.94 26.64
N GLY A 256 7.20 6.35 27.58
CA GLY A 256 5.92 6.88 28.04
C GLY A 256 4.82 6.90 26.98
N MET A 257 3.81 7.74 27.25
CA MET A 257 2.71 7.99 26.32
C MET A 257 3.19 8.47 24.95
N VAL A 258 4.28 9.26 24.89
CA VAL A 258 4.86 9.69 23.60
C VAL A 258 5.34 8.50 22.77
N LYS A 259 5.98 7.50 23.39
CA LYS A 259 6.36 6.27 22.68
C LYS A 259 5.14 5.50 22.20
N GLU A 260 4.11 5.37 23.04
CA GLU A 260 2.88 4.68 22.66
C GLU A 260 2.16 5.37 21.50
N LEU A 261 2.30 6.69 21.33
CA LEU A 261 1.80 7.41 20.16
C LEU A 261 2.67 7.17 18.91
N ILE A 262 4.01 7.22 19.05
CA ILE A 262 4.96 7.00 17.95
C ILE A 262 4.86 5.57 17.41
N ASP A 263 4.75 4.59 18.30
CA ASP A 263 4.56 3.17 17.97
C ASP A 263 3.08 2.87 17.62
N HIS A 264 2.23 3.90 17.61
CA HIS A 264 0.78 3.87 17.36
C HIS A 264 -0.04 2.95 18.27
N VAL A 265 0.53 2.47 19.37
CA VAL A 265 -0.14 1.69 20.44
C VAL A 265 -1.31 2.47 21.09
N SER A 266 -1.27 3.81 21.04
CA SER A 266 -2.36 4.72 21.41
C SER A 266 -2.57 5.79 20.34
N LEU A 267 -3.77 6.38 20.28
CA LEU A 267 -4.20 7.15 19.11
C LEU A 267 -3.33 8.38 18.78
N ASP A 268 -2.73 8.34 17.59
CA ASP A 268 -2.32 9.47 16.76
C ASP A 268 -3.51 9.85 15.84
N LEU A 269 -3.98 11.11 15.86
CA LEU A 269 -5.06 11.55 14.97
C LEU A 269 -4.53 11.57 13.53
N PRO A 270 -5.09 10.76 12.60
CA PRO A 270 -4.58 10.73 11.24
C PRO A 270 -4.89 12.07 10.60
N HIS A 271 -3.82 12.77 10.19
CA HIS A 271 -3.78 14.01 9.41
C HIS A 271 -3.77 15.38 10.11
N TYR A 272 -3.66 15.46 11.42
CA TYR A 272 -3.25 16.73 12.05
C TYR A 272 -2.22 16.46 13.14
N SER A 273 -1.03 17.02 12.97
CA SER A 273 -0.07 17.25 14.04
C SER A 273 -0.65 18.28 15.02
N GLU A 274 -1.69 17.91 15.76
CA GLU A 274 -2.20 18.66 16.90
C GLU A 274 -2.28 17.70 18.09
N MET A 275 -1.27 17.83 18.93
CA MET A 275 -1.11 17.06 20.16
C MET A 275 -2.25 17.43 21.12
N ILE A 276 -3.17 16.51 21.41
CA ILE A 276 -4.08 16.69 22.55
C ILE A 276 -3.33 16.25 23.82
N TYR A 277 -2.50 17.15 24.35
CA TYR A 277 -2.08 17.09 25.74
C TYR A 277 -3.23 17.56 26.62
N VAL A 278 -4.03 16.64 27.17
CA VAL A 278 -4.94 17.00 28.26
C VAL A 278 -4.16 16.95 29.58
N ASN A 279 -3.16 17.82 29.72
CA ASN A 279 -2.54 18.19 31.00
C ASN A 279 -1.48 19.27 30.82
N ASP A 280 -1.89 20.52 30.57
CA ASP A 280 -1.22 21.64 31.22
C ASP A 280 -2.08 22.90 31.28
N SER A 281 -2.03 23.57 32.44
CA SER A 281 -2.75 24.82 32.74
C SER A 281 -2.05 26.07 32.18
N SER A 282 -1.03 25.89 31.34
CA SER A 282 -0.19 26.96 30.79
C SER A 282 -0.54 27.34 29.34
N LEU A 283 -1.33 26.55 28.61
CA LEU A 283 -1.65 26.79 27.19
C LEU A 283 -2.96 27.55 26.92
N ILE A 284 -3.74 27.92 27.94
CA ILE A 284 -5.02 28.64 27.76
C ILE A 284 -4.82 30.15 27.53
N ASN A 285 -3.64 30.72 27.77
CA ASN A 285 -3.43 32.17 27.67
C ASN A 285 -2.92 32.69 26.32
N GLU A 286 -2.56 31.84 25.35
CA GLU A 286 -2.00 32.31 24.07
C GLU A 286 -2.98 32.30 22.89
N VAL A 287 -4.19 31.76 23.05
CA VAL A 287 -5.21 31.74 21.97
C VAL A 287 -6.29 32.82 22.13
N VAL A 288 -6.25 33.61 23.21
CA VAL A 288 -7.20 34.73 23.44
C VAL A 288 -6.57 36.10 23.16
N ASN A 289 -5.29 36.18 22.77
CA ASN A 289 -4.62 37.45 22.42
C ASN A 289 -3.67 37.34 21.20
N SER A 290 -4.17 36.85 20.07
CA SER A 290 -3.66 37.22 18.74
C SER A 290 -4.76 37.25 17.69
#